data_AF-A0A958KI82-F1
#
_entry.id   AF-A0A958KI82-F1
#
_cell.length_a   1.000
_cell.length_b   1.000
_cell.length_c   1.000
_cell.angle_alpha   90.00
_cell.angle_beta   90.00
_cell.angle_gamma   90.00
#
_symmetry.space_group_name_H-M   'P 1'
#
loop_
_entity.id
_entity.type
_entity.pdbx_description
1 polymer ?
#
loop_
_entity_poly.entity_id
_entity_poly.type
_entity_poly.pdbx_seq_one_letter_code
_entity_poly.pdbx_strand_id
1 'polypeptide(L)'
;FFRHFDNIEPGTPVMRVYPPKPGTDGVDVFGKKVPAQNGSDAAAKHDDTLELKSASGKEPFETLVALTAGYLAQEGDTWKIHDELKIDGDLDLQVGDLDFVGSVIVKGNVGKGFTIRARKDISVLGSVFAANLITEEGSISVEGDVSGGKSDAVVATSAASSGMLLGLDDIAGPAIRSASQFKAKTVHQANIFSRMTITIEKELRDSVVRTSGSVVLERGHLFGGDCYAVCGVEAKIIGTDGGAKTEIHLCSNVESSGEYAELTRVLNSHEHAAQMLRLHLGPYVKADEAERSTLGVDHALRVELMQRKLASVEKSYKGLLQKRQDLLKDAKFNSVMRVNFHSKLYAGTLVTAGNHQFIAKETIAGPKSLEFNSSSEEFSVQEQSALECDFEEETEN
;
A
#
# COMPACT_ATOMS: atom_id res chain seq x y z
N PHE A 1 -25.73 10.35 10.05
CA PHE A 1 -25.03 11.64 10.19
C PHE A 1 -23.59 11.33 10.50
N PHE A 2 -22.70 11.50 9.52
CA PHE A 2 -21.26 11.37 9.77
C PHE A 2 -20.87 12.48 10.74
N ARG A 3 -20.30 12.10 11.89
CA ARG A 3 -19.84 13.06 12.89
C ARG A 3 -18.48 13.54 12.41
N HIS A 4 -18.31 14.85 12.23
CA HIS A 4 -16.97 15.40 12.04
C HIS A 4 -16.11 14.97 13.23
N PHE A 5 -14.97 14.36 12.95
CA PHE A 5 -13.97 14.01 13.93
C PHE A 5 -12.72 14.83 13.66
N ASP A 6 -12.00 15.16 14.72
CA ASP A 6 -10.67 15.75 14.64
C ASP A 6 -9.66 14.69 15.07
N ASN A 7 -8.56 14.60 14.33
CA ASN A 7 -7.42 13.79 14.74
C ASN A 7 -6.70 14.47 15.92
N ILE A 8 -6.63 13.76 17.04
CA ILE A 8 -6.03 14.22 18.28
C ILE A 8 -4.78 13.38 18.53
N GLU A 9 -3.69 14.05 18.90
CA GLU A 9 -2.42 13.41 19.27
C GLU A 9 -2.22 13.44 20.79
N PRO A 10 -1.38 12.54 21.34
CA PRO A 10 -0.97 12.62 22.74
C PRO A 10 -0.38 14.00 23.07
N GLY A 11 -0.81 14.58 24.18
CA GLY A 11 -0.42 15.92 24.63
C GLY A 11 -1.34 17.05 24.13
N THR A 12 -2.29 16.78 23.22
CA THR A 12 -3.22 17.79 22.73
C THR A 12 -4.23 18.18 23.84
N PRO A 13 -4.40 19.48 24.14
CA PRO A 13 -5.45 19.94 25.06
C PRO A 13 -6.82 19.88 24.37
N VAL A 14 -7.76 19.15 24.96
CA VAL A 14 -9.08 18.89 24.36
C VAL A 14 -10.23 19.66 25.03
N MET A 15 -10.06 20.07 26.30
CA MET A 15 -11.09 20.79 27.03
C MET A 15 -10.49 21.70 28.12
N ARG A 16 -11.16 22.83 28.38
CA ARG A 16 -10.85 23.73 29.49
C ARG A 16 -11.97 23.67 30.53
N VAL A 17 -11.60 23.38 31.78
CA VAL A 17 -12.53 23.23 32.90
C VAL A 17 -12.35 24.43 33.82
N TYR A 18 -13.36 25.28 33.88
CA TYR A 18 -13.34 26.46 34.76
C TYR A 18 -13.93 26.11 36.13
N PRO A 19 -13.28 26.51 37.23
CA PRO A 19 -13.85 26.34 38.57
C PRO A 19 -15.12 27.18 38.73
N PRO A 20 -16.05 26.75 39.60
CA PRO A 20 -17.26 27.52 39.87
C PRO A 20 -16.92 28.89 40.46
N LYS A 21 -17.68 29.90 40.05
CA LYS A 21 -17.56 31.26 40.60
C LYS A 21 -18.66 31.51 41.64
N PRO A 22 -18.37 32.25 42.72
CA PRO A 22 -19.40 32.70 43.63
C PRO A 22 -20.39 33.60 42.89
N GLY A 23 -21.67 33.48 43.25
CA GLY A 23 -22.70 34.37 42.74
C GLY A 23 -22.55 35.78 43.31
N THR A 24 -22.93 36.80 42.56
CA THR A 24 -22.98 38.17 43.07
C THR A 24 -24.39 38.48 43.55
N ASP A 25 -24.55 38.71 44.85
CA ASP A 25 -25.84 39.02 45.45
C ASP A 25 -26.48 40.26 44.80
N GLY A 26 -27.78 40.15 44.50
CA GLY A 26 -28.57 41.24 43.96
C GLY A 26 -29.15 42.14 45.03
N VAL A 27 -29.86 43.18 44.59
CA VAL A 27 -30.63 44.07 45.46
C VAL A 27 -32.00 44.26 44.82
N ASP A 28 -33.07 44.08 45.60
CA ASP A 28 -34.43 44.33 45.12
C ASP A 28 -34.75 45.83 44.99
N VAL A 29 -35.92 46.16 44.45
CA VAL A 29 -36.36 47.56 44.27
C VAL A 29 -36.55 48.33 45.57
N PHE A 30 -36.48 47.66 46.72
CA PHE A 30 -36.59 48.25 48.07
C PHE A 30 -35.23 48.34 48.79
N GLY A 31 -34.12 48.01 48.12
CA GLY A 31 -32.78 48.07 48.70
C GLY A 31 -32.40 46.85 49.54
N LYS A 32 -33.20 45.77 49.57
CA LYS A 32 -32.89 44.55 50.32
C LYS A 32 -32.06 43.59 49.49
N LYS A 33 -31.05 43.00 50.14
CA LYS A 33 -30.14 42.02 49.54
C LYS A 33 -30.87 40.74 49.13
N VAL A 34 -30.68 40.30 47.90
CA VAL A 34 -31.17 39.03 47.35
C VAL A 34 -29.98 38.09 47.17
N PRO A 35 -29.90 36.97 47.91
CA PRO A 35 -28.76 36.07 47.83
C PRO A 35 -28.67 35.41 46.46
N ALA A 36 -27.46 35.38 45.88
CA ALA A 36 -27.18 34.69 44.63
C ALA A 36 -26.81 33.22 44.87
N GLN A 37 -27.05 32.38 43.88
CA GLN A 37 -26.57 31.01 43.88
C GLN A 37 -25.13 30.97 43.37
N ASN A 38 -24.26 30.24 44.06
CA ASN A 38 -22.91 29.96 43.59
C ASN A 38 -22.96 29.04 42.36
N GLY A 39 -21.95 29.14 41.49
CA GLY A 39 -21.75 28.15 40.44
C GLY A 39 -21.55 26.75 41.03
N SER A 40 -21.98 25.73 40.29
CA SER A 40 -21.68 24.32 40.58
C SER A 40 -20.42 23.87 39.85
N ASP A 41 -19.72 22.87 40.38
CA ASP A 41 -18.57 22.27 39.70
C ASP A 41 -18.94 21.74 38.32
N ALA A 42 -18.08 22.01 37.33
CA ALA A 42 -18.18 21.40 36.02
C ALA A 42 -17.64 19.97 36.11
N ALA A 43 -18.53 18.98 35.98
CA ALA A 43 -18.12 17.57 35.95
C ALA A 43 -17.45 17.24 34.62
N ALA A 44 -16.12 17.25 34.57
CA ALA A 44 -15.34 16.74 33.44
C ALA A 44 -14.92 15.29 33.70
N LYS A 45 -15.89 14.39 33.86
CA LYS A 45 -15.58 12.95 34.01
C LYS A 45 -14.86 12.46 32.76
N HIS A 46 -13.76 11.75 32.97
CA HIS A 46 -12.94 11.23 31.90
C HIS A 46 -12.40 9.85 32.28
N ASP A 47 -12.01 9.07 31.28
CA ASP A 47 -11.31 7.80 31.49
C ASP A 47 -9.78 7.99 31.47
N ASP A 48 -9.05 6.87 31.42
CA ASP A 48 -7.59 6.81 31.41
C ASP A 48 -6.96 7.26 30.08
N THR A 49 -7.75 7.57 29.05
CA THR A 49 -7.24 8.14 27.79
C THR A 49 -6.98 9.64 27.87
N LEU A 50 -7.41 10.26 28.96
CA LEU A 50 -7.35 11.69 29.21
C LEU A 50 -6.75 11.96 30.60
N GLU A 51 -6.06 13.08 30.74
CA GLU A 51 -5.49 13.53 32.02
C GLU A 51 -5.92 14.96 32.30
N LEU A 52 -6.47 15.20 33.48
CA LEU A 52 -6.77 16.55 33.95
C LEU A 52 -5.50 17.18 34.55
N LYS A 53 -4.93 18.15 33.83
CA LYS A 53 -3.79 18.93 34.31
C LYS A 53 -4.27 20.16 35.05
N SER A 54 -3.77 20.34 36.26
CA SER A 54 -4.02 21.52 37.08
C SER A 54 -3.57 22.79 36.37
N ALA A 55 -4.23 23.90 36.70
CA ALA A 55 -3.91 25.22 36.19
C ALA A 55 -2.40 25.51 36.34
N SER A 56 -1.73 25.79 35.21
CA SER A 56 -0.31 26.10 35.18
C SER A 56 -0.13 27.63 35.12
N GLY A 57 0.52 28.22 36.14
CA GLY A 57 0.85 29.65 36.13
C GLY A 57 -0.35 30.57 36.36
N LYS A 58 -0.69 31.44 35.39
CA LYS A 58 -1.76 32.47 35.48
C LYS A 58 -3.11 32.03 34.91
N GLU A 59 -3.23 30.79 34.42
CA GLU A 59 -4.45 30.34 33.77
C GLU A 59 -5.56 30.06 34.80
N PRO A 60 -6.81 30.54 34.59
CA PRO A 60 -7.89 30.39 35.55
C PRO A 60 -8.69 29.08 35.38
N PHE A 61 -8.15 28.10 34.65
CA PHE A 61 -8.84 26.85 34.31
C PHE A 61 -7.87 25.67 34.36
N GLU A 62 -8.42 24.49 34.61
CA GLU A 62 -7.73 23.21 34.42
C GLU A 62 -7.89 22.76 32.97
N THR A 63 -6.95 21.97 32.47
CA THR A 63 -6.97 21.52 31.07
C THR A 63 -7.01 20.01 31.01
N LEU A 64 -7.98 19.48 30.29
CA LEU A 64 -8.03 18.05 29.96
C LEU A 64 -7.15 17.81 28.73
N VAL A 65 -6.19 16.91 28.86
CA VAL A 65 -5.17 16.63 27.84
C VAL A 65 -5.26 15.18 27.38
N ALA A 66 -5.12 14.96 26.08
CA ALA A 66 -5.03 13.64 25.47
C ALA A 66 -3.78 12.89 25.93
N LEU A 67 -3.93 11.64 26.34
CA LEU A 67 -2.80 10.72 26.56
C LEU A 67 -2.59 9.76 25.39
N THR A 68 -3.61 9.58 24.56
CA THR A 68 -3.63 8.65 23.42
C THR A 68 -4.06 9.36 22.14
N ALA A 69 -3.72 8.79 20.98
CA ALA A 69 -4.13 9.31 19.68
C ALA A 69 -5.53 8.78 19.30
N GLY A 70 -6.35 9.61 18.65
CA GLY A 70 -7.68 9.21 18.22
C GLY A 70 -8.61 10.39 17.96
N TYR A 71 -9.89 10.24 18.28
CA TYR A 71 -10.87 11.34 18.30
C TYR A 71 -11.60 11.41 19.64
N LEU A 72 -12.00 12.63 20.03
CA LEU A 72 -12.74 12.86 21.27
C LEU A 72 -14.20 12.45 21.11
N ALA A 73 -14.70 11.64 22.03
CA ALA A 73 -16.12 11.36 22.16
C ALA A 73 -16.60 11.48 23.59
N GLN A 74 -17.91 11.66 23.74
CA GLN A 74 -18.60 11.61 25.01
C GLN A 74 -19.52 10.39 25.01
N GLU A 75 -19.33 9.49 25.97
CA GLU A 75 -20.22 8.37 26.23
C GLU A 75 -20.92 8.58 27.57
N GLY A 76 -22.23 8.85 27.51
CA GLY A 76 -22.98 9.29 28.67
C GLY A 76 -22.44 10.63 29.18
N ASP A 77 -21.82 10.60 30.36
CA ASP A 77 -21.26 11.78 31.03
C ASP A 77 -19.71 11.75 31.06
N THR A 78 -19.08 10.73 30.45
CA THR A 78 -17.63 10.52 30.48
C THR A 78 -17.02 10.84 29.12
N TRP A 79 -15.99 11.69 29.11
CA TRP A 79 -15.18 12.00 27.95
C TRP A 79 -14.06 10.97 27.78
N LYS A 80 -13.79 10.62 26.52
CA LYS A 80 -12.71 9.70 26.18
C LYS A 80 -12.23 9.88 24.76
N ILE A 81 -11.05 9.34 24.48
CA ILE A 81 -10.48 9.27 23.15
C ILE A 81 -10.70 7.86 22.61
N HIS A 82 -11.30 7.77 21.43
CA HIS A 82 -11.37 6.52 20.68
C HIS A 82 -10.25 6.48 19.66
N ASP A 83 -9.43 5.44 19.72
CA ASP A 83 -8.40 5.15 18.73
C ASP A 83 -8.92 4.30 17.56
N GLU A 84 -10.23 4.05 17.50
CA GLU A 84 -10.90 3.28 16.45
C GLU A 84 -12.12 4.03 15.89
N LEU A 85 -12.09 4.31 14.59
CA LEU A 85 -13.17 4.96 13.85
C LEU A 85 -14.05 3.91 13.17
N LYS A 86 -15.33 3.84 13.57
CA LYS A 86 -16.31 2.90 13.02
C LYS A 86 -17.24 3.59 12.03
N ILE A 87 -17.30 3.04 10.82
CA ILE A 87 -18.26 3.43 9.79
C ILE A 87 -19.35 2.37 9.71
N ASP A 88 -20.54 2.71 10.21
CA ASP A 88 -21.74 1.89 10.15
C ASP A 88 -22.40 1.94 8.77
N GLY A 89 -21.67 1.54 7.73
CA GLY A 89 -22.14 1.56 6.34
C GLY A 89 -21.00 1.50 5.33
N ASP A 90 -21.31 1.88 4.10
CA ASP A 90 -20.36 1.94 2.99
C ASP A 90 -19.58 3.26 2.99
N LEU A 91 -18.36 3.23 2.46
CA LEU A 91 -17.61 4.42 2.10
C LEU A 91 -18.02 4.88 0.71
N ASP A 92 -18.83 5.94 0.68
CA ASP A 92 -19.42 6.52 -0.53
C ASP A 92 -19.32 8.06 -0.52
N LEU A 93 -20.05 8.73 -1.42
CA LEU A 93 -20.05 10.20 -1.51
C LEU A 93 -20.60 10.90 -0.25
N GLN A 94 -21.31 10.20 0.64
CA GLN A 94 -21.80 10.78 1.89
C GLN A 94 -20.72 10.80 2.97
N VAL A 95 -19.85 9.79 2.99
CA VAL A 95 -18.75 9.69 3.95
C VAL A 95 -17.49 10.37 3.43
N GLY A 96 -17.13 10.09 2.17
CA GLY A 96 -15.92 10.60 1.52
C GLY A 96 -14.66 9.82 1.91
N ASP A 97 -13.51 10.41 1.60
CA ASP A 97 -12.21 9.85 1.99
C ASP A 97 -12.00 9.95 3.51
N LEU A 98 -11.23 9.02 4.06
CA LEU A 98 -10.92 8.97 5.49
C LEU A 98 -9.41 9.10 5.71
N ASP A 99 -9.04 9.92 6.68
CA ASP A 99 -7.67 10.04 7.19
C ASP A 99 -7.71 10.07 8.72
N PHE A 100 -7.28 8.99 9.36
CA PHE A 100 -7.44 8.78 10.80
C PHE A 100 -6.15 8.30 11.47
N VAL A 101 -5.80 8.93 12.61
CA VAL A 101 -4.57 8.61 13.38
C VAL A 101 -4.63 7.29 14.17
N GLY A 102 -5.75 6.59 14.10
CA GLY A 102 -5.97 5.29 14.73
C GLY A 102 -6.32 4.20 13.73
N SER A 103 -7.14 3.24 14.14
CA SER A 103 -7.67 2.16 13.29
C SER A 103 -9.01 2.53 12.68
N VAL A 104 -9.29 2.08 11.46
CA VAL A 104 -10.57 2.32 10.77
C VAL A 104 -11.29 1.00 10.53
N ILE A 105 -12.54 0.92 10.95
CA ILE A 105 -13.43 -0.21 10.67
C ILE A 105 -14.59 0.26 9.79
N VAL A 106 -14.69 -0.30 8.59
CA VAL A 106 -15.83 -0.10 7.69
C VAL A 106 -16.69 -1.35 7.71
N LYS A 107 -17.93 -1.24 8.21
CA LYS A 107 -18.86 -2.39 8.25
C LYS A 107 -19.42 -2.74 6.87
N GLY A 108 -19.47 -1.78 5.96
CA GLY A 108 -19.93 -1.96 4.59
C GLY A 108 -18.79 -2.07 3.59
N ASN A 109 -19.07 -1.67 2.35
CA ASN A 109 -18.15 -1.69 1.23
C ASN A 109 -17.33 -0.40 1.13
N VAL A 110 -16.16 -0.48 0.50
CA VAL A 110 -15.40 0.69 0.08
C VAL A 110 -15.61 0.89 -1.42
N GLY A 111 -16.28 1.98 -1.79
CA GLY A 111 -16.61 2.30 -3.17
C GLY A 111 -15.39 2.69 -4.02
N LYS A 112 -15.62 2.77 -5.33
CA LYS A 112 -14.60 3.14 -6.31
C LYS A 112 -14.07 4.56 -6.13
N GLY A 113 -12.75 4.66 -6.10
CA GLY A 113 -12.02 5.93 -6.08
C GLY A 113 -11.86 6.55 -4.69
N PHE A 114 -12.43 5.93 -3.64
CA PHE A 114 -12.25 6.42 -2.28
C PHE A 114 -10.93 5.96 -1.67
N THR A 115 -10.45 6.74 -0.71
CA THR A 115 -9.20 6.50 0.00
C THR A 115 -9.46 6.40 1.50
N ILE A 116 -8.91 5.35 2.12
CA ILE A 116 -8.80 5.24 3.57
C ILE A 116 -7.33 5.24 3.94
N ARG A 117 -6.92 6.23 4.72
CA ARG A 117 -5.62 6.30 5.38
C ARG A 117 -5.83 6.13 6.88
N ALA A 118 -5.11 5.17 7.45
CA ALA A 118 -5.11 4.90 8.88
C ALA A 118 -3.66 4.81 9.36
N ARG A 119 -3.34 5.31 10.55
CA ARG A 119 -2.01 5.04 11.13
C ARG A 119 -1.88 3.56 11.48
N LYS A 120 -2.89 3.00 12.14
CA LYS A 120 -2.92 1.62 12.60
C LYS A 120 -3.59 0.70 11.56
N ASP A 121 -4.61 -0.05 11.95
CA ASP A 121 -5.22 -1.10 11.13
C ASP A 121 -6.41 -0.58 10.31
N ILE A 122 -6.66 -1.21 9.17
CA ILE A 122 -7.91 -1.04 8.41
C ILE A 122 -8.63 -2.39 8.36
N SER A 123 -9.90 -2.40 8.78
CA SER A 123 -10.77 -3.57 8.65
C SER A 123 -12.01 -3.22 7.83
N VAL A 124 -12.22 -3.95 6.74
CA VAL A 124 -13.39 -3.81 5.88
C VAL A 124 -14.18 -5.12 5.95
N LEU A 125 -15.38 -5.09 6.52
CA LEU A 125 -16.25 -6.26 6.60
C LEU A 125 -16.97 -6.54 5.27
N GLY A 126 -17.14 -5.51 4.43
CA GLY A 126 -17.65 -5.65 3.07
C GLY A 126 -16.54 -5.89 2.04
N SER A 127 -16.82 -5.48 0.80
CA SER A 127 -15.90 -5.59 -0.34
C SER A 127 -15.23 -4.25 -0.66
N VAL A 128 -14.07 -4.32 -1.32
CA VAL A 128 -13.29 -3.16 -1.75
C VAL A 128 -13.27 -3.11 -3.26
N PHE A 129 -13.75 -2.01 -3.85
CA PHE A 129 -13.82 -1.85 -5.30
C PHE A 129 -12.99 -0.66 -5.73
N ALA A 130 -11.87 -0.88 -6.42
CA ALA A 130 -11.05 0.14 -7.06
C ALA A 130 -10.79 1.36 -6.14
N ALA A 131 -10.40 1.07 -4.90
CA ALA A 131 -10.16 2.04 -3.83
C ALA A 131 -8.70 1.99 -3.36
N ASN A 132 -8.29 2.99 -2.58
CA ASN A 132 -6.98 3.06 -1.96
C ASN A 132 -7.10 2.79 -0.46
N LEU A 133 -6.37 1.80 0.04
CA LEU A 133 -6.28 1.51 1.47
C LEU A 133 -4.82 1.60 1.89
N ILE A 134 -4.51 2.46 2.86
CA ILE A 134 -3.14 2.78 3.26
C ILE A 134 -3.04 2.75 4.78
N THR A 135 -2.15 1.91 5.30
CA THR A 135 -1.78 1.89 6.72
C THR A 135 -0.33 2.33 6.91
N GLU A 136 -0.03 3.12 7.93
CA GLU A 136 1.35 3.55 8.24
C GLU A 136 2.12 2.51 9.05
N GLU A 137 1.44 1.82 9.98
CA GLU A 137 2.04 0.86 10.92
C GLU A 137 1.29 -0.48 10.95
N GLY A 138 -0.01 -0.48 10.70
CA GLY A 138 -0.87 -1.64 10.90
C GLY A 138 -1.09 -2.56 9.70
N SER A 139 -2.05 -3.46 9.88
CA SER A 139 -2.50 -4.48 8.93
C SER A 139 -3.80 -4.08 8.24
N ILE A 140 -4.05 -4.65 7.06
CA ILE A 140 -5.31 -4.48 6.34
C ILE A 140 -6.01 -5.81 6.24
N SER A 141 -7.28 -5.85 6.68
CA SER A 141 -8.14 -7.03 6.59
C SER A 141 -9.41 -6.71 5.79
N VAL A 142 -9.74 -7.56 4.82
CA VAL A 142 -10.96 -7.46 4.03
C VAL A 142 -11.70 -8.79 4.08
N GLU A 143 -12.88 -8.83 4.68
CA GLU A 143 -13.68 -10.06 4.77
C GLU A 143 -14.39 -10.39 3.45
N GLY A 144 -14.72 -9.37 2.66
CA GLY A 144 -15.30 -9.49 1.33
C GLY A 144 -14.27 -9.68 0.22
N ASP A 145 -14.67 -9.27 -0.98
CA ASP A 145 -13.87 -9.39 -2.19
C ASP A 145 -13.09 -8.10 -2.46
N VAL A 146 -11.87 -8.22 -2.95
CA VAL A 146 -11.06 -7.09 -3.39
C VAL A 146 -10.99 -7.08 -4.91
N SER A 147 -11.51 -6.03 -5.53
CA SER A 147 -11.43 -5.82 -6.97
C SER A 147 -10.76 -4.49 -7.26
N GLY A 148 -9.58 -4.46 -7.86
CA GLY A 148 -8.95 -3.19 -8.28
C GLY A 148 -9.59 -2.56 -9.51
N GLY A 149 -10.53 -3.27 -10.16
CA GLY A 149 -11.22 -2.87 -11.38
C GLY A 149 -10.36 -3.02 -12.63
N LYS A 150 -11.01 -3.19 -13.79
CA LYS A 150 -10.36 -3.06 -15.11
C LYS A 150 -9.94 -1.62 -15.29
N SER A 151 -8.80 -1.26 -14.74
CA SER A 151 -7.99 -0.25 -15.37
C SER A 151 -7.17 -1.00 -16.43
N ASP A 152 -7.04 -0.44 -17.63
CA ASP A 152 -5.92 -0.77 -18.52
C ASP A 152 -4.56 -0.54 -17.82
N ALA A 153 -4.59 -0.06 -16.57
CA ALA A 153 -3.52 0.11 -15.62
C ALA A 153 -3.13 -1.10 -14.75
N VAL A 154 -3.78 -2.26 -14.88
CA VAL A 154 -3.18 -3.52 -14.37
C VAL A 154 -1.92 -3.89 -15.18
N VAL A 155 -1.71 -3.27 -16.35
CA VAL A 155 -0.49 -3.36 -17.17
C VAL A 155 0.17 -1.99 -17.44
N ALA A 156 -0.47 -0.86 -17.11
CA ALA A 156 0.10 0.48 -17.33
C ALA A 156 -0.54 1.56 -16.42
N THR A 157 -0.07 1.75 -15.19
CA THR A 157 -0.47 2.91 -14.37
C THR A 157 0.11 4.19 -14.97
N SER A 158 -0.65 4.81 -15.86
CA SER A 158 -0.39 6.10 -16.47
C SER A 158 -0.90 7.24 -15.59
N ALA A 159 -0.02 8.22 -15.36
CA ALA A 159 -0.26 9.64 -15.01
C ALA A 159 -0.45 10.05 -13.54
N ALA A 160 0.47 10.96 -13.12
CA ALA A 160 0.51 11.84 -11.94
C ALA A 160 0.76 11.16 -10.57
N SER A 161 1.67 11.60 -9.68
CA SER A 161 2.42 12.87 -9.55
C SER A 161 3.84 12.61 -8.99
N SER A 162 4.71 13.62 -9.09
CA SER A 162 6.03 13.63 -8.43
C SER A 162 5.89 14.01 -6.95
N GLY A 163 6.17 13.09 -6.04
CA GLY A 163 6.20 13.34 -4.60
C GLY A 163 7.05 12.31 -3.85
N MET A 164 8.37 12.54 -3.81
CA MET A 164 9.32 11.68 -3.10
C MET A 164 9.50 12.16 -1.65
N LEU A 165 8.81 11.51 -0.71
CA LEU A 165 9.32 11.17 0.63
C LEU A 165 8.26 10.29 1.34
N LEU A 166 8.68 9.10 1.80
CA LEU A 166 7.85 8.00 2.32
C LEU A 166 6.99 7.21 1.29
N GLY A 167 7.03 7.56 0.00
CA GLY A 167 6.79 6.66 -1.14
C GLY A 167 5.38 6.05 -1.31
N LEU A 168 4.38 6.50 -0.56
CA LEU A 168 3.04 5.88 -0.54
C LEU A 168 1.95 6.68 -1.26
N ASP A 169 2.20 7.93 -1.68
CA ASP A 169 1.11 8.84 -2.09
C ASP A 169 0.90 9.02 -3.61
N ASP A 170 1.76 8.48 -4.47
CA ASP A 170 1.66 8.72 -5.92
C ASP A 170 1.81 7.42 -6.75
N ILE A 171 1.13 6.33 -6.36
CA ILE A 171 0.80 5.31 -7.38
C ILE A 171 -0.47 5.75 -8.08
N ALA A 172 -0.33 6.09 -9.36
CA ALA A 172 -1.45 6.39 -10.23
C ALA A 172 -2.42 5.20 -10.31
N GLY A 173 -3.49 5.22 -9.50
CA GLY A 173 -4.58 4.24 -9.54
C GLY A 173 -4.81 3.49 -8.22
N PRO A 174 -5.89 2.69 -8.13
CA PRO A 174 -6.27 1.96 -6.93
C PRO A 174 -5.15 1.01 -6.45
N ALA A 175 -4.71 1.17 -5.20
CA ALA A 175 -3.72 0.32 -4.58
C ALA A 175 -4.01 0.08 -3.10
N ILE A 176 -3.69 -1.13 -2.64
CA ILE A 176 -3.75 -1.50 -1.22
C ILE A 176 -2.33 -1.60 -0.68
N ARG A 177 -2.06 -0.89 0.41
CA ARG A 177 -0.73 -0.73 0.98
C ARG A 177 -0.78 -0.96 2.47
N SER A 178 -0.39 -2.17 2.89
CA SER A 178 -0.26 -2.51 4.29
C SER A 178 1.17 -2.36 4.78
N ALA A 179 1.35 -1.72 5.94
CA ALA A 179 2.64 -1.58 6.60
C ALA A 179 3.03 -2.84 7.38
N SER A 180 2.07 -3.74 7.64
CA SER A 180 2.26 -5.04 8.25
C SER A 180 1.71 -6.13 7.34
N GLN A 181 0.59 -6.76 7.69
CA GLN A 181 0.00 -7.88 6.95
C GLN A 181 -1.23 -7.48 6.13
N PHE A 182 -1.46 -8.14 5.01
CA PHE A 182 -2.70 -8.04 4.26
C PHE A 182 -3.45 -9.37 4.27
N LYS A 183 -4.74 -9.33 4.60
CA LYS A 183 -5.64 -10.49 4.53
C LYS A 183 -6.88 -10.18 3.72
N ALA A 184 -7.21 -11.04 2.76
CA ALA A 184 -8.47 -10.97 2.03
C ALA A 184 -9.00 -12.35 1.66
N LYS A 185 -10.29 -12.42 1.31
CA LYS A 185 -10.91 -13.66 0.86
C LYS A 185 -10.63 -13.96 -0.60
N THR A 186 -10.92 -13.01 -1.47
CA THR A 186 -10.61 -13.07 -2.90
C THR A 186 -10.00 -11.74 -3.36
N VAL A 187 -9.11 -11.81 -4.34
CA VAL A 187 -8.46 -10.64 -4.92
C VAL A 187 -8.44 -10.80 -6.44
N HIS A 188 -8.95 -9.78 -7.12
CA HIS A 188 -9.05 -9.74 -8.58
C HIS A 188 -8.60 -8.38 -9.12
N GLN A 189 -7.67 -8.38 -10.08
CA GLN A 189 -7.27 -7.16 -10.79
C GLN A 189 -6.80 -6.03 -9.87
N ALA A 190 -6.07 -6.37 -8.80
CA ALA A 190 -5.65 -5.42 -7.78
C ALA A 190 -4.12 -5.30 -7.70
N ASN A 191 -3.68 -4.14 -7.19
CA ASN A 191 -2.29 -3.88 -6.85
C ASN A 191 -2.15 -3.89 -5.32
N ILE A 192 -1.41 -4.86 -4.79
CA ILE A 192 -1.24 -5.02 -3.33
C ILE A 192 0.24 -4.93 -2.98
N PHE A 193 0.53 -4.12 -1.98
CA PHE A 193 1.84 -3.97 -1.36
C PHE A 193 1.70 -4.24 0.13
N SER A 194 2.52 -5.13 0.67
CA SER A 194 2.54 -5.49 2.08
C SER A 194 3.96 -5.63 2.56
N ARG A 195 4.33 -5.15 3.75
CA ARG A 195 5.69 -5.39 4.27
C ARG A 195 5.85 -6.78 4.85
N MET A 196 4.77 -7.38 5.34
CA MET A 196 4.74 -8.75 5.85
C MET A 196 3.81 -9.61 4.99
N THR A 197 3.44 -10.77 5.50
CA THR A 197 2.66 -11.79 4.81
C THR A 197 1.36 -11.28 4.20
N ILE A 198 1.08 -11.75 2.99
CA ILE A 198 -0.17 -11.56 2.27
C ILE A 198 -0.93 -12.89 2.30
N THR A 199 -2.08 -12.91 2.96
CA THR A 199 -2.89 -14.12 3.13
C THR A 199 -4.18 -13.99 2.33
N ILE A 200 -4.35 -14.84 1.31
CA ILE A 200 -5.56 -14.88 0.48
C ILE A 200 -6.26 -16.23 0.66
N GLU A 201 -7.53 -16.21 1.10
CA GLU A 201 -8.21 -17.46 1.48
C GLU A 201 -8.61 -18.34 0.28
N LYS A 202 -9.05 -17.72 -0.83
CA LYS A 202 -9.63 -18.45 -1.97
C LYS A 202 -8.92 -18.24 -3.29
N GLU A 203 -8.82 -17.01 -3.77
CA GLU A 203 -8.34 -16.76 -5.14
C GLU A 203 -7.57 -15.45 -5.22
N LEU A 204 -6.37 -15.50 -5.82
CA LEU A 204 -5.60 -14.35 -6.21
C LEU A 204 -5.43 -14.37 -7.73
N ARG A 205 -6.11 -13.45 -8.41
CA ARG A 205 -6.28 -13.48 -9.86
C ARG A 205 -5.96 -12.17 -10.54
N ASP A 206 -5.25 -12.27 -11.67
CA ASP A 206 -4.93 -11.15 -12.57
C ASP A 206 -4.42 -9.93 -11.81
N SER A 207 -3.62 -10.13 -10.76
CA SER A 207 -3.23 -9.11 -9.79
C SER A 207 -1.71 -8.96 -9.71
N VAL A 208 -1.26 -7.79 -9.29
CA VAL A 208 0.16 -7.54 -9.02
C VAL A 208 0.34 -7.42 -7.52
N VAL A 209 1.09 -8.37 -6.95
CA VAL A 209 1.29 -8.49 -5.51
C VAL A 209 2.76 -8.33 -5.20
N ARG A 210 3.09 -7.49 -4.22
CA ARG A 210 4.46 -7.30 -3.74
C ARG A 210 4.52 -7.40 -2.23
N THR A 211 5.39 -8.26 -1.72
CA THR A 211 5.63 -8.38 -0.29
C THR A 211 7.08 -8.63 0.07
N SER A 212 7.52 -8.04 1.18
CA SER A 212 8.78 -8.39 1.83
C SER A 212 8.67 -9.62 2.74
N GLY A 213 7.48 -10.18 2.89
CA GLY A 213 7.22 -11.48 3.52
C GLY A 213 6.86 -12.54 2.48
N SER A 214 5.92 -13.40 2.84
CA SER A 214 5.41 -14.49 1.99
C SER A 214 4.01 -14.22 1.46
N VAL A 215 3.64 -14.88 0.36
CA VAL A 215 2.26 -14.89 -0.15
C VAL A 215 1.67 -16.27 0.10
N VAL A 216 0.57 -16.34 0.85
CA VAL A 216 -0.01 -17.59 1.36
C VAL A 216 -1.47 -17.75 0.93
N LEU A 217 -1.75 -18.87 0.26
CA LEU A 217 -3.06 -19.32 -0.21
C LEU A 217 -3.26 -20.81 0.12
N GLU A 218 -3.26 -21.18 1.41
CA GLU A 218 -3.31 -22.58 1.87
C GLU A 218 -4.36 -23.45 1.16
N ARG A 219 -5.54 -22.88 0.91
CA ARG A 219 -6.66 -23.55 0.25
C ARG A 219 -7.02 -22.91 -1.10
N GLY A 220 -6.27 -21.88 -1.48
CA GLY A 220 -6.61 -21.00 -2.58
C GLY A 220 -5.80 -21.22 -3.84
N HIS A 221 -6.16 -20.45 -4.86
CA HIS A 221 -5.64 -20.56 -6.21
C HIS A 221 -4.98 -19.26 -6.64
N LEU A 222 -3.71 -19.33 -7.02
CA LEU A 222 -2.95 -18.21 -7.58
C LEU A 222 -2.84 -18.36 -9.10
N PHE A 223 -3.38 -17.43 -9.89
CA PHE A 223 -3.24 -17.46 -11.34
C PHE A 223 -3.45 -16.09 -11.99
N GLY A 224 -2.65 -15.76 -13.00
CA GLY A 224 -2.77 -14.48 -13.70
C GLY A 224 -2.13 -13.33 -12.90
N GLY A 225 -1.17 -12.66 -13.52
CA GLY A 225 -0.46 -11.52 -12.94
C GLY A 225 0.91 -11.89 -12.36
N ASP A 226 1.44 -10.99 -11.54
CA ASP A 226 2.82 -10.97 -11.09
C ASP A 226 2.88 -10.97 -9.55
N CYS A 227 3.56 -11.95 -8.98
CA CYS A 227 3.70 -12.12 -7.54
C CYS A 227 5.16 -11.98 -7.13
N TYR A 228 5.51 -10.89 -6.47
CA TYR A 228 6.85 -10.64 -5.92
C TYR A 228 6.83 -10.94 -4.42
N ALA A 229 7.61 -11.93 -4.00
CA ALA A 229 7.70 -12.34 -2.61
C ALA A 229 9.17 -12.56 -2.22
N VAL A 230 9.56 -12.06 -1.05
CA VAL A 230 10.91 -12.27 -0.52
C VAL A 230 11.01 -13.62 0.19
N CYS A 231 10.02 -13.96 1.02
CA CYS A 231 10.01 -15.20 1.80
C CYS A 231 9.25 -16.35 1.11
N GLY A 232 9.06 -16.24 -0.21
CA GLY A 232 8.45 -17.28 -1.02
C GLY A 232 6.92 -17.23 -1.09
N VAL A 233 6.37 -18.22 -1.81
CA VAL A 233 4.94 -18.31 -2.11
C VAL A 233 4.44 -19.70 -1.74
N GLU A 234 3.29 -19.77 -1.10
CA GLU A 234 2.61 -21.02 -0.79
C GLU A 234 1.16 -20.94 -1.26
N ALA A 235 0.74 -21.88 -2.12
CA ALA A 235 -0.63 -21.94 -2.59
C ALA A 235 -1.11 -23.37 -2.79
N LYS A 236 -2.42 -23.62 -2.73
CA LYS A 236 -2.95 -24.95 -3.08
C LYS A 236 -2.70 -25.26 -4.54
N ILE A 237 -2.98 -24.30 -5.41
CA ILE A 237 -2.87 -24.42 -6.86
C ILE A 237 -2.22 -23.15 -7.41
N ILE A 238 -1.28 -23.32 -8.34
CA ILE A 238 -0.59 -22.22 -9.03
C ILE A 238 -0.73 -22.38 -10.55
N GLY A 239 -1.12 -21.30 -11.24
CA GLY A 239 -1.38 -21.28 -12.68
C GLY A 239 -2.76 -21.82 -13.04
N THR A 240 -3.10 -21.94 -14.32
CA THR A 240 -4.40 -22.48 -14.76
C THR A 240 -4.26 -23.21 -16.09
N ASP A 241 -5.14 -24.18 -16.37
CA ASP A 241 -5.20 -24.89 -17.66
C ASP A 241 -5.46 -23.94 -18.84
N GLY A 242 -6.10 -22.79 -18.58
CA GLY A 242 -6.32 -21.73 -19.57
C GLY A 242 -5.04 -20.98 -19.98
N GLY A 243 -3.88 -21.29 -19.37
CA GLY A 243 -2.61 -20.67 -19.69
C GLY A 243 -2.51 -19.19 -19.29
N ALA A 244 -3.28 -18.75 -18.28
CA ALA A 244 -3.17 -17.39 -17.77
C ALA A 244 -1.74 -17.16 -17.28
N LYS A 245 -1.09 -16.12 -17.82
CA LYS A 245 0.30 -15.77 -17.53
C LYS A 245 0.46 -15.52 -16.03
N THR A 246 1.13 -16.46 -15.36
CA THR A 246 1.34 -16.45 -13.91
C THR A 246 2.84 -16.39 -13.67
N GLU A 247 3.33 -15.25 -13.19
CA GLU A 247 4.73 -15.03 -12.88
C GLU A 247 4.94 -14.90 -11.37
N ILE A 248 5.84 -15.70 -10.83
CA ILE A 248 6.28 -15.62 -9.44
C ILE A 248 7.73 -15.18 -9.43
N HIS A 249 8.02 -14.11 -8.70
CA HIS A 249 9.34 -13.52 -8.57
C HIS A 249 9.78 -13.70 -7.12
N LEU A 250 10.72 -14.63 -6.90
CA LEU A 250 11.44 -14.82 -5.65
C LEU A 250 12.52 -13.76 -5.61
N CYS A 251 12.23 -12.67 -4.90
CA CYS A 251 12.90 -11.39 -5.10
C CYS A 251 13.58 -10.88 -3.82
N SER A 252 14.44 -9.89 -3.95
CA SER A 252 15.06 -9.20 -2.81
C SER A 252 14.12 -8.19 -2.15
N ASN A 253 14.48 -7.74 -0.95
CA ASN A 253 13.82 -6.64 -0.25
C ASN A 253 13.75 -5.33 -1.07
N VAL A 254 14.70 -5.11 -1.98
CA VAL A 254 14.71 -3.96 -2.89
C VAL A 254 13.72 -4.17 -4.01
N GLU A 255 13.68 -5.36 -4.61
CA GLU A 255 12.77 -5.67 -5.72
C GLU A 255 11.29 -5.70 -5.30
N SER A 256 11.00 -6.08 -4.05
CA SER A 256 9.66 -5.99 -3.49
C SER A 256 9.22 -4.54 -3.22
N SER A 257 10.16 -3.59 -3.18
CA SER A 257 9.89 -2.20 -2.82
C SER A 257 9.08 -1.44 -3.88
N GLY A 258 8.34 -0.43 -3.42
CA GLY A 258 7.60 0.48 -4.30
C GLY A 258 8.52 1.30 -5.21
N GLU A 259 9.71 1.71 -4.73
CA GLU A 259 10.65 2.49 -5.53
C GLU A 259 11.18 1.66 -6.71
N TYR A 260 11.53 0.39 -6.49
CA TYR A 260 11.98 -0.49 -7.57
C TYR A 260 10.88 -0.78 -8.58
N ALA A 261 9.64 -1.01 -8.10
CA ALA A 261 8.49 -1.21 -8.96
C ALA A 261 8.24 0.01 -9.86
N GLU A 262 8.30 1.22 -9.30
CA GLU A 262 8.11 2.47 -10.03
C GLU A 262 9.25 2.71 -11.03
N LEU A 263 10.50 2.48 -10.62
CA LEU A 263 11.65 2.62 -11.51
C LEU A 263 11.59 1.64 -12.68
N THR A 264 11.22 0.39 -12.43
CA THR A 264 11.01 -0.64 -13.45
C THR A 264 9.89 -0.24 -14.42
N ARG A 265 8.79 0.34 -13.90
CA ARG A 265 7.70 0.86 -14.72
C ARG A 265 8.17 1.98 -15.66
N VAL A 266 8.88 2.96 -15.13
CA VAL A 266 9.41 4.09 -15.92
C VAL A 266 10.41 3.60 -16.97
N LEU A 267 11.25 2.62 -16.64
CA LEU A 267 12.16 1.96 -17.58
C LEU A 267 11.40 1.31 -18.74
N ASN A 268 10.40 0.48 -18.45
CA ASN A 268 9.57 -0.17 -19.47
C ASN A 268 8.86 0.85 -20.37
N SER A 269 8.35 1.94 -19.79
CA SER A 269 7.72 3.03 -20.56
C SER A 269 8.72 3.71 -21.50
N HIS A 270 9.95 3.95 -21.06
CA HIS A 270 11.00 4.53 -21.91
C HIS A 270 11.45 3.56 -23.00
N GLU A 271 11.57 2.28 -22.69
CA GLU A 271 11.91 1.25 -23.67
C GLU A 271 10.86 1.17 -24.78
N HIS A 272 9.58 1.13 -24.41
CA HIS A 272 8.49 1.12 -25.38
C HIS A 272 8.47 2.41 -26.23
N ALA A 273 8.64 3.58 -25.60
CA ALA A 273 8.73 4.85 -26.32
C ALA A 273 9.90 4.87 -27.30
N ALA A 274 11.07 4.36 -26.90
CA ALA A 274 12.24 4.25 -27.77
C ALA A 274 11.99 3.28 -28.92
N GLN A 275 11.35 2.14 -28.68
CA GLN A 275 10.98 1.17 -29.71
C GLN A 275 10.05 1.80 -30.75
N MET A 276 9.00 2.51 -30.31
CA MET A 276 8.07 3.20 -31.21
C MET A 276 8.77 4.29 -32.02
N LEU A 277 9.66 5.07 -31.41
CA LEU A 277 10.46 6.08 -32.12
C LEU A 277 11.39 5.44 -33.16
N ARG A 278 12.04 4.32 -32.84
CA ARG A 278 12.87 3.57 -33.79
C ARG A 278 12.05 3.03 -34.96
N LEU A 279 10.84 2.53 -34.70
CA LEU A 279 9.91 2.07 -35.73
C LEU A 279 9.50 3.21 -36.68
N HIS A 280 9.15 4.39 -36.14
CA HIS A 280 8.78 5.56 -36.96
C HIS A 280 9.95 6.14 -37.76
N LEU A 281 11.16 6.09 -37.20
CA LEU A 281 12.37 6.53 -37.88
C LEU A 281 12.83 5.54 -38.95
N GLY A 282 12.59 4.24 -38.76
CA GLY A 282 12.90 3.18 -39.73
C GLY A 282 14.34 3.24 -40.24
N PRO A 283 14.58 3.38 -41.56
CA PRO A 283 15.94 3.46 -42.11
C PRO A 283 16.67 4.75 -41.68
N TYR A 284 15.92 5.80 -41.33
CA TYR A 284 16.48 7.10 -40.96
C TYR A 284 16.94 7.19 -39.50
N VAL A 285 16.90 6.09 -38.73
CA VAL A 285 17.41 6.09 -37.34
C VAL A 285 18.87 6.55 -37.26
N LYS A 286 19.69 6.13 -38.23
CA LYS A 286 21.12 6.47 -38.30
C LYS A 286 21.45 7.47 -39.42
N ALA A 287 20.43 8.07 -40.05
CA ALA A 287 20.66 8.95 -41.18
C ALA A 287 21.55 10.13 -40.78
N ASP A 288 22.62 10.32 -41.53
CA ASP A 288 23.54 11.43 -41.36
C ASP A 288 22.97 12.72 -41.97
N GLU A 289 23.70 13.82 -41.83
CA GLU A 289 23.25 15.13 -42.33
C GLU A 289 23.13 15.15 -43.87
N ALA A 290 23.94 14.34 -44.56
CA ALA A 290 23.91 14.20 -46.01
C ALA A 290 22.66 13.44 -46.47
N GLU A 291 22.31 12.33 -45.85
CA GLU A 291 21.07 11.58 -46.12
C GLU A 291 19.83 12.39 -45.77
N ARG A 292 19.88 13.21 -44.71
CA ARG A 292 18.78 14.13 -44.37
C ARG A 292 18.61 15.26 -45.38
N SER A 293 19.70 15.75 -45.97
CA SER A 293 19.67 16.82 -46.98
C SER A 293 18.99 16.39 -48.29
N THR A 294 18.87 15.08 -48.53
CA THR A 294 18.12 14.52 -49.68
C THR A 294 16.60 14.48 -49.48
N LEU A 295 16.13 14.70 -48.25
CA LEU A 295 14.72 14.70 -47.89
C LEU A 295 14.12 16.11 -48.07
N GLY A 296 12.81 16.19 -48.30
CA GLY A 296 12.10 17.46 -48.25
C GLY A 296 12.21 18.12 -46.88
N VAL A 297 12.27 19.46 -46.85
CA VAL A 297 12.55 20.28 -45.65
C VAL A 297 11.73 19.85 -44.42
N ASP A 298 10.42 19.67 -44.58
CA ASP A 298 9.53 19.27 -43.48
C ASP A 298 9.80 17.84 -42.97
N HIS A 299 10.18 16.93 -43.87
CA HIS A 299 10.50 15.55 -43.51
C HIS A 299 11.85 15.44 -42.82
N ALA A 300 12.86 16.18 -43.32
CA ALA A 300 14.17 16.29 -42.69
C ALA A 300 14.06 16.82 -41.26
N LEU A 301 13.27 17.89 -41.05
CA LEU A 301 13.03 18.46 -39.72
C LEU A 301 12.33 17.47 -38.78
N ARG A 302 11.34 16.72 -39.27
CA ARG A 302 10.62 15.71 -38.47
C ARG A 302 11.55 14.57 -38.04
N VAL A 303 12.38 14.07 -38.96
CA VAL A 303 13.39 13.04 -38.68
C VAL A 303 14.38 13.56 -37.62
N GLU A 304 14.86 14.78 -37.76
CA GLU A 304 15.79 15.39 -36.79
C GLU A 304 15.17 15.50 -35.39
N LEU A 305 13.93 16.01 -35.29
CA LEU A 305 13.21 16.12 -34.02
C LEU A 305 13.00 14.75 -33.36
N MET A 306 12.62 13.73 -34.15
CA MET A 306 12.43 12.37 -33.66
C MET A 306 13.74 11.73 -33.20
N GLN A 307 14.86 11.94 -33.91
CA GLN A 307 16.18 11.47 -33.49
C GLN A 307 16.65 12.17 -32.21
N ARG A 308 16.47 13.49 -32.09
CA ARG A 308 16.78 14.21 -30.84
C ARG A 308 15.96 13.68 -29.67
N LYS A 309 14.66 13.40 -29.88
CA LYS A 309 13.79 12.80 -28.87
C LYS A 309 14.23 11.38 -28.51
N LEU A 310 14.57 10.55 -29.50
CA LEU A 310 15.08 9.19 -29.27
C LEU A 310 16.37 9.22 -28.43
N ALA A 311 17.34 10.06 -28.80
CA ALA A 311 18.59 10.20 -28.06
C ALA A 311 18.36 10.69 -26.62
N SER A 312 17.40 11.60 -26.42
CA SER A 312 16.99 12.05 -25.07
C SER A 312 16.38 10.92 -24.24
N VAL A 313 15.46 10.13 -24.83
CA VAL A 313 14.83 8.98 -24.16
C VAL A 313 15.87 7.91 -23.83
N GLU A 314 16.78 7.58 -24.75
CA GLU A 314 17.85 6.60 -24.52
C GLU A 314 18.83 7.06 -23.44
N LYS A 315 19.18 8.35 -23.40
CA LYS A 315 20.02 8.91 -22.33
C LYS A 315 19.32 8.79 -20.97
N SER A 316 18.03 9.12 -20.92
CA SER A 316 17.24 8.98 -19.68
C SER A 316 17.13 7.53 -19.24
N TYR A 317 16.87 6.62 -20.18
CA TYR A 317 16.80 5.18 -19.93
C TYR A 317 18.10 4.65 -19.30
N LYS A 318 19.27 5.03 -19.86
CA LYS A 318 20.57 4.64 -19.30
C LYS A 318 20.77 5.17 -17.88
N GLY A 319 20.38 6.42 -17.60
CA GLY A 319 20.48 7.00 -16.26
C GLY A 319 19.59 6.27 -15.24
N LEU A 320 18.36 5.94 -15.62
CA LEU A 320 17.44 5.18 -14.78
C LEU A 320 17.90 3.74 -14.56
N LEU A 321 18.51 3.12 -15.58
CA LEU A 321 19.04 1.77 -15.49
C LEU A 321 20.23 1.72 -14.52
N GLN A 322 21.08 2.76 -14.53
CA GLN A 322 22.14 2.93 -13.54
C GLN A 322 21.54 3.08 -12.13
N LYS A 323 20.54 3.95 -11.95
CA LYS A 323 19.86 4.11 -10.65
C LYS A 323 19.28 2.78 -10.15
N ARG A 324 18.69 1.97 -11.04
CA ARG A 324 18.14 0.65 -10.69
C ARG A 324 19.23 -0.28 -10.20
N GLN A 325 20.37 -0.28 -10.90
CA GLN A 325 21.51 -1.11 -10.53
C GLN A 325 22.16 -0.65 -9.22
N ASP A 326 22.16 0.66 -8.95
CA ASP A 326 22.64 1.20 -7.68
C ASP A 326 21.74 0.78 -6.51
N LEU A 327 20.40 0.76 -6.68
CA LEU A 327 19.47 0.25 -5.67
C LEU A 327 19.68 -1.23 -5.37
N LEU A 328 20.01 -2.04 -6.38
CA LEU A 328 20.23 -3.48 -6.22
C LEU A 328 21.54 -3.84 -5.49
N LYS A 329 22.45 -2.89 -5.25
CA LYS A 329 23.71 -3.18 -4.54
C LYS A 329 23.49 -3.59 -3.09
N ASP A 330 22.47 -3.02 -2.46
CA ASP A 330 22.10 -3.28 -1.06
C ASP A 330 20.95 -4.31 -0.96
N ALA A 331 20.68 -5.04 -2.05
CA ALA A 331 19.62 -6.03 -2.12
C ALA A 331 19.96 -7.24 -1.26
N LYS A 332 19.07 -7.50 -0.29
CA LYS A 332 19.11 -8.68 0.57
C LYS A 332 18.10 -9.70 0.05
N PHE A 333 18.59 -10.91 -0.16
CA PHE A 333 17.77 -12.05 -0.53
C PHE A 333 17.51 -12.92 0.69
N ASN A 334 16.41 -13.64 0.63
CA ASN A 334 16.16 -14.71 1.59
C ASN A 334 17.11 -15.88 1.29
N SER A 335 17.63 -16.51 2.34
CA SER A 335 18.50 -17.69 2.23
C SER A 335 17.81 -18.84 1.48
N VAL A 336 16.49 -18.95 1.63
CA VAL A 336 15.66 -19.99 1.02
C VAL A 336 14.63 -19.38 0.08
N MET A 337 14.79 -19.61 -1.22
CA MET A 337 13.84 -19.17 -2.24
C MET A 337 12.95 -20.33 -2.68
N ARG A 338 11.71 -20.36 -2.17
CA ARG A 338 10.81 -21.52 -2.32
C ARG A 338 9.40 -21.13 -2.77
N VAL A 339 8.83 -21.97 -3.64
CA VAL A 339 7.42 -21.93 -4.04
C VAL A 339 6.77 -23.28 -3.72
N ASN A 340 5.80 -23.27 -2.80
CA ASN A 340 5.05 -24.44 -2.38
C ASN A 340 3.73 -24.53 -3.12
N PHE A 341 3.45 -25.70 -3.69
CA PHE A 341 2.15 -26.01 -4.29
C PHE A 341 1.59 -27.32 -3.73
N HIS A 342 0.46 -27.24 -3.01
CA HIS A 342 -0.10 -28.42 -2.31
C HIS A 342 -0.80 -29.42 -3.25
N SER A 343 -1.28 -28.97 -4.40
CA SER A 343 -2.03 -29.81 -5.34
C SER A 343 -1.46 -29.80 -6.75
N LYS A 344 -1.32 -28.63 -7.39
CA LYS A 344 -0.85 -28.55 -8.78
C LYS A 344 -0.11 -27.25 -9.06
N LEU A 345 0.95 -27.36 -9.86
CA LEU A 345 1.59 -26.26 -10.57
C LEU A 345 1.33 -26.47 -12.07
N TYR A 346 0.56 -25.59 -12.70
CA TYR A 346 0.20 -25.73 -14.11
C TYR A 346 1.33 -25.36 -15.06
N ALA A 347 1.29 -25.93 -16.27
CA ALA A 347 2.19 -25.55 -17.34
C ALA A 347 2.05 -24.05 -17.68
N GLY A 348 3.17 -23.43 -18.05
CA GLY A 348 3.25 -22.01 -18.37
C GLY A 348 3.47 -21.09 -17.16
N THR A 349 3.42 -21.61 -15.92
CA THR A 349 3.87 -20.83 -14.77
C THR A 349 5.37 -20.55 -14.86
N LEU A 350 5.74 -19.28 -14.74
CA LEU A 350 7.11 -18.81 -14.70
C LEU A 350 7.48 -18.48 -13.25
N VAL A 351 8.59 -19.02 -12.78
CA VAL A 351 9.18 -18.68 -11.49
C VAL A 351 10.57 -18.11 -11.75
N THR A 352 10.83 -16.91 -11.24
CA THR A 352 12.10 -16.20 -11.42
C THR A 352 12.79 -16.03 -10.07
N ALA A 353 14.08 -16.29 -10.02
CA ALA A 353 14.94 -16.05 -8.85
C ALA A 353 16.24 -15.39 -9.34
N GLY A 354 16.41 -14.09 -9.05
CA GLY A 354 17.47 -13.29 -9.64
C GLY A 354 17.44 -13.31 -11.17
N ASN A 355 18.53 -13.80 -11.79
CA ASN A 355 18.62 -13.91 -13.26
C ASN A 355 18.16 -15.28 -13.79
N HIS A 356 17.73 -16.19 -12.92
CA HIS A 356 17.35 -17.55 -13.29
C HIS A 356 15.84 -17.68 -13.41
N GLN A 357 15.40 -18.49 -14.36
CA GLN A 357 14.00 -18.70 -14.66
C GLN A 357 13.68 -20.18 -14.77
N PHE A 358 12.59 -20.58 -14.12
CA PHE A 358 11.97 -21.88 -14.26
C PHE A 358 10.60 -21.71 -14.92
N ILE A 359 10.40 -22.37 -16.06
CA ILE A 359 9.10 -22.42 -16.73
C ILE A 359 8.59 -23.84 -16.65
N ALA A 360 7.42 -24.02 -16.02
CA ALA A 360 6.74 -25.31 -15.98
C ALA A 360 6.32 -25.71 -17.41
N LYS A 361 6.99 -26.70 -18.00
CA LYS A 361 6.65 -27.20 -19.34
C LYS A 361 5.38 -28.06 -19.33
N GLU A 362 5.14 -28.75 -18.21
CA GLU A 362 4.00 -29.63 -17.99
C GLU A 362 3.43 -29.38 -16.60
N THR A 363 2.19 -29.80 -16.37
CA THR A 363 1.54 -29.67 -15.05
C THR A 363 2.17 -30.64 -14.05
N ILE A 364 2.69 -30.12 -12.95
CA ILE A 364 3.33 -30.89 -11.88
C ILE A 364 2.32 -31.10 -10.74
N ALA A 365 2.13 -32.36 -10.34
CA ALA A 365 1.31 -32.70 -9.17
C ALA A 365 2.09 -32.48 -7.86
N GLY A 366 1.43 -31.83 -6.91
CA GLY A 366 1.88 -31.64 -5.54
C GLY A 366 1.37 -32.75 -4.59
N PRO A 367 1.67 -32.66 -3.28
CA PRO A 367 2.39 -31.56 -2.63
C PRO A 367 3.90 -31.60 -2.90
N LYS A 368 4.46 -30.49 -3.38
CA LYS A 368 5.90 -30.35 -3.65
C LYS A 368 6.36 -28.91 -3.45
N SER A 369 7.67 -28.75 -3.30
CA SER A 369 8.34 -27.46 -3.23
C SER A 369 9.23 -27.28 -4.47
N LEU A 370 9.08 -26.16 -5.16
CA LEU A 370 10.03 -25.68 -6.15
C LEU A 370 11.01 -24.76 -5.43
N GLU A 371 12.27 -25.16 -5.36
CA GLU A 371 13.30 -24.43 -4.62
C GLU A 371 14.42 -24.02 -5.56
N PHE A 372 14.86 -22.77 -5.42
CA PHE A 372 16.05 -22.26 -6.08
C PHE A 372 17.24 -22.39 -5.15
N ASN A 373 18.24 -23.16 -5.58
CA ASN A 373 19.49 -23.30 -4.84
C ASN A 373 20.48 -22.22 -5.31
N SER A 374 20.80 -21.28 -4.41
CA SER A 374 21.71 -20.17 -4.70
C SER A 374 23.14 -20.61 -5.01
N SER A 375 23.59 -21.75 -4.49
CA SER A 375 24.95 -22.28 -4.72
C SER A 375 25.11 -22.97 -6.07
N SER A 376 24.07 -23.67 -6.54
CA SER A 376 24.08 -24.35 -7.84
C SER A 376 23.43 -23.54 -8.95
N GLU A 377 22.81 -22.39 -8.63
CA GLU A 377 22.08 -21.53 -9.57
C GLU A 377 20.96 -22.26 -10.34
N GLU A 378 20.39 -23.31 -9.75
CA GLU A 378 19.42 -24.18 -10.39
C GLU A 378 18.13 -24.32 -9.57
N PHE A 379 17.02 -24.45 -10.31
CA PHE A 379 15.72 -24.80 -9.74
C PHE A 379 15.58 -26.32 -9.64
N SER A 380 15.10 -26.78 -8.49
CA SER A 380 14.80 -28.20 -8.26
C SER A 380 13.41 -28.36 -7.66
N VAL A 381 12.71 -29.40 -8.08
CA VAL A 381 11.42 -29.78 -7.49
C VAL A 381 11.66 -30.89 -6.49
N GLN A 382 11.30 -30.65 -5.23
CA GLN A 382 11.56 -31.53 -4.10
C GLN A 382 10.26 -31.87 -3.34
N GLU A 383 10.39 -32.72 -2.32
CA GLU A 383 9.31 -32.93 -1.35
C GLU A 383 8.98 -31.62 -0.63
N GLN A 384 7.76 -31.53 -0.11
CA GLN A 384 7.27 -30.30 0.49
C GLN A 384 8.04 -29.94 1.77
N SER A 385 8.50 -28.70 1.83
CA SER A 385 9.12 -28.07 3.00
C SER A 385 8.44 -26.74 3.34
N ALA A 386 8.41 -26.36 4.62
CA ALA A 386 7.78 -25.12 5.08
C ALA A 386 8.46 -23.88 4.48
N LEU A 387 7.78 -22.74 4.34
CA LEU A 387 8.48 -21.51 4.00
C LEU A 387 9.38 -21.07 5.16
N GLU A 388 10.57 -20.56 4.85
CA GLU A 388 11.53 -19.99 5.79
C GLU A 388 11.75 -18.53 5.41
N CYS A 389 11.87 -17.65 6.39
CA CYS A 389 11.98 -16.21 6.18
C CYS A 389 13.15 -15.68 7.01
N ASP A 390 14.34 -16.17 6.65
CA ASP A 390 15.59 -15.89 7.32
C ASP A 390 16.47 -15.08 6.35
N PHE A 391 16.53 -13.78 6.61
CA PHE A 391 17.51 -12.93 5.94
C PHE A 391 18.89 -13.40 6.33
N GLU A 392 19.81 -13.52 5.37
CA GLU A 392 21.22 -13.69 5.69
C GLU A 392 21.65 -12.52 6.58
N GLU A 393 21.78 -12.77 7.88
CA GLU A 393 22.50 -11.87 8.78
C GLU A 393 23.94 -11.89 8.31
N GLU A 394 24.46 -10.72 7.92
CA GLU A 394 25.91 -10.56 7.80
C GLU A 394 26.50 -10.96 9.15
N THR A 395 27.24 -12.06 9.16
CA THR A 395 28.20 -12.33 10.22
C THR A 395 29.13 -11.12 10.25
N GLU A 396 28.92 -10.22 11.22
CA GLU A 396 29.87 -9.18 11.57
C GLU A 396 31.22 -9.87 11.84
N ASN A 397 32.20 -9.62 10.97
CA ASN A 397 33.61 -10.01 11.14
C ASN A 397 34.48 -8.76 11.15
#